data_AF-V4W8B9-F1
#
_entry.id   AF-V4W8B9-F1
#
_cell.length_a   1.000
_cell.length_b   1.000
_cell.length_c   1.000
_cell.angle_alpha   90.00
_cell.angle_beta   90.00
_cell.angle_gamma   90.00
#
_symmetry.space_group_name_H-M   'P 1'
#
loop_
_entity.id
_entity.type
_entity.pdbx_description
1 polymer ?
#
loop_
_entity_poly.entity_id
_entity_poly.type
_entity_poly.pdbx_seq_one_letter_code
_entity_poly.pdbx_strand_id
1 'polypeptide(L)'
;ILSTMYCEFRPIGGVSWTQFKVLSIGHAALSNEIIAEALLESSLLESLKLQSCDGVNEIIKVKENFENTFVISAPNIHRITLFGYACRRIYKLIGMSSLVEGNVVFTLVDECGNKFCKRNCNMLKELLENLHHVSELTIGT
;
A
#
# COMPACT_ATOMS: atom_id res chain seq x y z
N ILE A 1 -11.14 14.35 -3.98
CA ILE A 1 -10.98 13.14 -3.12
C ILE A 1 -11.70 12.01 -3.83
N LEU A 2 -11.06 10.85 -4.02
CA LEU A 2 -11.70 9.64 -4.55
C LEU A 2 -11.68 8.56 -3.46
N SER A 3 -12.84 7.97 -3.15
CA SER A 3 -12.98 6.89 -2.18
C SER A 3 -13.90 5.79 -2.72
N THR A 4 -13.40 4.56 -2.78
CA THR A 4 -14.14 3.40 -3.29
C THR A 4 -13.96 2.22 -2.34
N MET A 5 -15.04 1.53 -1.99
CA MET A 5 -15.04 0.37 -1.08
C MET A 5 -15.88 -0.74 -1.68
N TYR A 6 -15.39 -1.99 -1.66
CA TYR A 6 -16.08 -3.16 -2.22
C TYR A 6 -16.45 -3.00 -3.71
N CYS A 7 -15.62 -2.27 -4.46
CA CYS A 7 -15.81 -2.05 -5.89
C CYS A 7 -14.86 -2.93 -6.70
N GLU A 8 -15.30 -3.33 -7.89
CA GLU A 8 -14.39 -3.75 -8.94
C GLU A 8 -13.66 -2.52 -9.47
N PHE A 9 -12.42 -2.32 -9.04
CA PHE A 9 -11.64 -1.14 -9.39
C PHE A 9 -11.06 -1.30 -10.79
N ARG A 10 -11.89 -1.03 -11.80
CA ARG A 10 -11.54 -1.06 -13.23
C ARG A 10 -11.90 0.28 -13.87
N PRO A 11 -10.97 1.25 -13.92
CA PRO A 11 -11.20 2.52 -14.61
C PRO A 11 -11.35 2.26 -16.12
N ILE A 12 -12.58 2.31 -16.63
CA ILE A 12 -12.85 2.15 -18.07
C ILE A 12 -12.78 3.52 -18.73
N GLY A 13 -11.84 3.70 -19.66
CA GLY A 13 -11.68 4.93 -20.43
C GLY A 13 -10.91 6.01 -19.67
N GLY A 14 -9.58 5.90 -19.66
CA GLY A 14 -8.62 6.96 -19.32
C GLY A 14 -9.06 7.88 -18.17
N VAL A 15 -9.05 7.37 -16.94
CA VAL A 15 -9.32 8.21 -15.77
C VAL A 15 -8.17 9.20 -15.61
N SER A 16 -8.46 10.50 -15.61
CA SER A 16 -7.44 11.50 -15.30
C SER A 16 -7.16 11.53 -13.80
N TRP A 17 -6.05 10.92 -13.38
CA TRP A 17 -5.64 10.87 -11.96
C TRP A 17 -5.06 12.19 -11.45
N THR A 18 -4.73 13.11 -12.36
CA THR A 18 -4.00 14.36 -12.11
C THR A 18 -4.67 15.29 -11.10
N GLN A 19 -5.98 15.17 -10.88
CA GLN A 19 -6.76 16.10 -10.05
C GLN A 19 -6.97 15.63 -8.60
N PHE A 20 -6.61 14.40 -8.27
CA PHE A 20 -6.93 13.83 -6.96
C PHE A 20 -5.81 14.04 -5.94
N LYS A 21 -6.12 14.73 -4.83
CA LYS A 21 -5.23 14.86 -3.67
C LYS A 21 -5.26 13.67 -2.71
N VAL A 22 -6.37 12.94 -2.70
CA VAL A 22 -6.61 11.82 -1.78
C VAL A 22 -7.24 10.68 -2.55
N LEU A 23 -6.64 9.49 -2.44
CA LEU A 23 -7.12 8.24 -3.01
C LEU A 23 -7.30 7.22 -1.88
N SER A 24 -8.51 6.70 -1.71
CA SER A 24 -8.84 5.68 -0.72
C SER A 24 -9.53 4.50 -1.38
N ILE A 25 -8.91 3.32 -1.34
CA ILE A 25 -9.46 2.11 -1.95
C ILE A 25 -9.54 1.03 -0.88
N GLY A 26 -10.71 0.38 -0.78
CA GLY A 26 -10.95 -0.69 0.16
C GLY A 26 -11.61 -1.92 -0.45
N HIS A 27 -11.18 -3.11 -0.02
CA HIS A 27 -11.74 -4.41 -0.38
C HIS A 27 -11.92 -4.59 -1.90
N ALA A 28 -10.91 -4.19 -2.66
CA ALA A 28 -10.91 -4.26 -4.12
C ALA A 28 -9.73 -5.09 -4.63
N ALA A 29 -9.96 -5.80 -5.74
CA ALA A 29 -8.86 -6.34 -6.54
C ALA A 29 -8.27 -5.20 -7.37
N LEU A 30 -7.00 -4.91 -7.14
CA LEU A 30 -6.20 -3.91 -7.85
C LEU A 30 -5.25 -4.63 -8.80
N SER A 31 -5.06 -4.08 -9.99
CA SER A 31 -3.95 -4.48 -10.86
C SER A 31 -2.78 -3.52 -10.69
N ASN A 32 -1.59 -3.97 -11.07
CA ASN A 32 -0.38 -3.14 -11.03
C ASN A 32 -0.51 -1.90 -11.90
N GLU A 33 -1.10 -2.06 -13.07
CA GLU A 33 -1.26 -1.01 -14.06
C GLU A 33 -2.10 0.13 -13.50
N ILE A 34 -3.23 -0.21 -12.87
CA ILE A 34 -4.18 0.77 -12.38
C ILE A 34 -3.61 1.59 -11.22
N ILE A 35 -2.92 0.94 -10.26
CA ILE A 35 -2.32 1.67 -9.14
C ILE A 35 -1.08 2.45 -9.62
N ALA A 36 -0.30 1.93 -10.57
CA ALA A 36 0.83 2.65 -11.15
C ALA A 36 0.37 3.90 -11.90
N GLU A 37 -0.66 3.81 -12.74
CA GLU A 37 -1.29 4.97 -13.40
C GLU A 37 -1.75 6.00 -12.36
N ALA A 38 -2.45 5.57 -11.32
CA ALA A 38 -2.91 6.46 -10.27
C ALA A 38 -1.76 7.17 -9.51
N LEU A 39 -0.64 6.49 -9.29
CA LEU A 39 0.51 7.05 -8.56
C LEU A 39 1.46 7.88 -9.46
N LEU A 40 1.62 7.51 -10.73
CA LEU A 40 2.52 8.17 -11.68
C LEU A 40 1.87 9.38 -12.35
N GLU A 41 0.59 9.29 -12.70
CA GLU A 41 -0.12 10.39 -13.37
C GLU A 41 -0.60 11.45 -12.38
N SER A 42 -0.67 11.13 -11.08
CA SER A 42 -1.16 12.06 -10.08
C SER A 42 -0.03 12.84 -9.40
N SER A 43 0.34 13.97 -10.00
CA SER A 43 1.30 14.91 -9.41
C SER A 43 0.78 15.60 -8.14
N LEU A 44 -0.54 15.62 -7.93
CA LEU A 44 -1.20 16.26 -6.78
C LEU A 44 -1.56 15.28 -5.66
N LEU A 45 -1.29 13.98 -5.80
CA LEU A 45 -1.68 12.99 -4.81
C LEU A 45 -0.83 13.13 -3.53
N GLU A 46 -1.46 13.59 -2.46
CA GLU A 46 -0.83 13.82 -1.17
C GLU A 46 -1.08 12.65 -0.20
N SER A 47 -2.18 11.91 -0.38
CA SER A 47 -2.62 10.85 0.53
C SER A 47 -3.13 9.61 -0.19
N LEU A 48 -2.57 8.46 0.19
CA LEU A 48 -2.99 7.13 -0.28
C LEU A 48 -3.43 6.26 0.90
N LYS A 49 -4.66 5.76 0.83
CA LYS A 49 -5.23 4.79 1.77
C LYS A 49 -5.60 3.50 1.05
N LEU A 50 -4.99 2.40 1.47
CA LEU A 50 -5.30 1.05 0.98
C LEU A 50 -5.82 0.18 2.13
N GLN A 51 -7.03 -0.37 1.95
CA GLN A 51 -7.67 -1.21 2.95
C GLN A 51 -8.02 -2.57 2.36
N SER A 52 -7.37 -3.64 2.81
CA SER A 52 -7.74 -5.01 2.42
C SER A 52 -7.76 -5.27 0.89
N CYS A 53 -6.97 -4.54 0.08
CA CYS A 53 -6.88 -4.76 -1.39
C CYS A 53 -5.96 -5.93 -1.82
N ASP A 54 -6.32 -6.65 -2.87
CA ASP A 54 -5.57 -7.79 -3.44
C ASP A 54 -5.08 -7.51 -4.88
N GLY A 55 -4.21 -8.36 -5.46
CA GLY A 55 -3.91 -8.38 -6.91
C GLY A 55 -2.71 -7.56 -7.40
N VAL A 56 -2.06 -6.75 -6.54
CA VAL A 56 -0.85 -6.00 -6.89
C VAL A 56 0.39 -6.87 -6.65
N ASN A 57 1.05 -7.33 -7.71
CA ASN A 57 2.27 -8.14 -7.64
C ASN A 57 3.35 -7.49 -8.50
N GLU A 58 4.33 -6.83 -7.87
CA GLU A 58 5.51 -6.26 -8.53
C GLU A 58 5.25 -5.00 -9.37
N ILE A 59 5.47 -3.83 -8.77
CA ILE A 59 5.59 -2.57 -9.49
C ILE A 59 7.02 -2.07 -9.30
N ILE A 60 7.81 -2.24 -10.35
CA ILE A 60 9.24 -1.89 -10.55
C ILE A 60 10.22 -3.05 -10.25
N LYS A 61 10.80 -3.59 -11.34
CA LYS A 61 11.80 -4.68 -11.40
C LYS A 61 12.91 -4.54 -10.34
N VAL A 62 12.95 -5.47 -9.38
CA VAL A 62 14.18 -6.11 -8.88
C VAL A 62 13.83 -7.53 -8.41
N LYS A 63 14.28 -8.52 -9.19
CA LYS A 63 14.51 -9.96 -8.89
C LYS A 63 13.62 -10.66 -7.84
N GLU A 64 12.90 -11.68 -8.31
CA GLU A 64 12.09 -12.67 -7.60
C GLU A 64 12.42 -12.89 -6.12
N ASN A 65 11.41 -12.75 -5.25
CA ASN A 65 10.84 -13.91 -4.54
C ASN A 65 9.62 -13.48 -3.70
N PHE A 66 8.62 -14.38 -3.69
CA PHE A 66 7.37 -14.39 -2.92
C PHE A 66 6.17 -13.64 -3.51
N GLU A 67 5.25 -14.46 -4.04
CA GLU A 67 3.83 -14.17 -4.22
C GLU A 67 3.31 -13.35 -3.02
N ASN A 68 2.71 -12.19 -3.30
CA ASN A 68 2.11 -11.22 -2.37
C ASN A 68 3.02 -10.10 -1.81
N THR A 69 3.96 -9.60 -2.59
CA THR A 69 4.70 -8.36 -2.27
C THR A 69 4.11 -7.16 -3.01
N PHE A 70 3.62 -6.17 -2.25
CA PHE A 70 3.08 -4.88 -2.68
C PHE A 70 4.19 -3.83 -2.65
N VAL A 71 4.68 -3.43 -3.83
CA VAL A 71 5.63 -2.33 -3.95
C VAL A 71 4.87 -1.04 -4.22
N ILE A 72 5.03 -0.05 -3.35
CA ILE A 72 4.42 1.27 -3.50
C ILE A 72 5.55 2.28 -3.73
N SER A 73 5.51 2.97 -4.86
CA SER A 73 6.46 4.03 -5.21
C SER A 73 5.70 5.30 -5.52
N ALA A 74 5.90 6.33 -4.70
CA ALA A 74 5.22 7.60 -4.86
C ALA A 74 6.02 8.73 -4.18
N PRO A 75 6.81 9.50 -4.95
CA PRO A 75 7.73 10.49 -4.39
C PRO A 75 7.05 11.71 -3.77
N ASN A 76 5.80 12.00 -4.16
CA ASN A 76 5.06 13.19 -3.73
C ASN A 76 4.02 12.91 -2.63
N ILE A 77 3.92 11.65 -2.16
CA ILE A 77 2.99 11.30 -1.08
C ILE A 77 3.55 11.76 0.25
N HIS A 78 2.71 12.46 1.01
CA HIS A 78 3.04 12.97 2.35
C HIS A 78 2.43 12.10 3.45
N ARG A 79 1.33 11.40 3.15
CA ARG A 79 0.64 10.53 4.11
C ARG A 79 0.30 9.18 3.50
N ILE A 80 0.70 8.11 4.17
CA ILE A 80 0.33 6.75 3.80
C ILE A 80 -0.51 6.10 4.88
N THR A 81 -1.55 5.38 4.48
CA THR A 81 -2.31 4.56 5.41
C THR A 81 -2.58 3.17 4.87
N LEU A 82 -2.14 2.15 5.63
CA LEU A 82 -2.25 0.74 5.28
C LEU A 82 -3.12 0.03 6.32
N PHE A 83 -4.23 -0.55 5.86
CA PHE A 83 -5.14 -1.36 6.68
C PHE A 83 -5.31 -2.76 6.10
N GLY A 84 -5.28 -3.81 6.93
CA GLY A 84 -5.60 -5.16 6.46
C GLY A 84 -5.11 -6.29 7.36
N TYR A 85 -4.85 -7.46 6.77
CA TYR A 85 -4.37 -8.64 7.49
C TYR A 85 -2.87 -8.83 7.29
N ALA A 86 -2.10 -8.95 8.38
CA ALA A 86 -0.63 -9.07 8.30
C ALA A 86 -0.18 -10.38 7.62
N CYS A 87 -0.99 -11.44 7.70
CA CYS A 87 -0.64 -12.78 7.22
C CYS A 87 -0.62 -12.95 5.71
N ARG A 88 -1.06 -11.94 4.94
CA ARG A 88 -1.23 -12.10 3.49
C ARG A 88 -0.27 -11.29 2.64
N ARG A 89 0.42 -10.25 3.14
CA ARG A 89 0.94 -9.17 2.27
C ARG A 89 2.20 -8.47 2.76
N ILE A 90 3.28 -8.53 1.99
CA ILE A 90 4.52 -7.78 2.25
C ILE A 90 4.39 -6.40 1.60
N TYR A 91 4.58 -5.30 2.33
CA TYR A 91 4.58 -3.96 1.75
C TYR A 91 6.00 -3.41 1.67
N LYS A 92 6.41 -2.95 0.50
CA LYS A 92 7.69 -2.30 0.27
C LYS A 92 7.46 -0.89 -0.24
N LEU A 93 7.96 0.11 0.49
CA LEU A 93 7.83 1.51 0.11
C LEU A 93 9.15 1.97 -0.52
N ILE A 94 9.11 2.50 -1.74
CA ILE A 94 10.31 2.92 -2.47
C ILE A 94 10.18 4.40 -2.83
N GLY A 95 11.28 5.16 -2.67
CA GLY A 95 11.36 6.53 -3.16
C GLY A 95 10.37 7.50 -2.51
N MET A 96 9.93 7.23 -1.28
CA MET A 96 8.97 8.06 -0.53
C MET A 96 9.67 9.09 0.36
N SER A 97 10.50 9.95 -0.23
CA SER A 97 11.27 10.97 0.52
C SER A 97 10.40 12.06 1.13
N SER A 98 9.22 12.31 0.57
CA SER A 98 8.28 13.35 1.03
C SER A 98 7.30 12.87 2.10
N LEU A 99 7.42 11.61 2.56
CA LEU A 99 6.49 11.01 3.49
C LEU A 99 6.68 11.58 4.91
N VAL A 100 5.62 12.16 5.46
CA VAL A 100 5.59 12.83 6.78
C VAL A 100 4.79 12.02 7.79
N GLU A 101 3.72 11.35 7.34
CA GLU A 101 2.82 10.56 8.18
C GLU A 101 2.66 9.13 7.65
N GLY A 102 2.77 8.16 8.53
CA GLY A 102 2.52 6.75 8.26
C GLY A 102 1.56 6.19 9.29
N ASN A 103 0.48 5.57 8.82
CA ASN A 103 -0.45 4.88 9.69
C ASN A 103 -0.63 3.43 9.20
N VAL A 104 -0.27 2.48 10.08
CA VAL A 104 -0.23 1.06 9.76
C VAL A 104 -1.07 0.31 10.79
N VAL A 105 -2.17 -0.28 10.34
CA VAL A 105 -3.09 -1.05 11.19
C VAL A 105 -3.34 -2.41 10.55
N PHE A 106 -2.71 -3.43 11.10
CA PHE A 106 -2.91 -4.80 10.65
C PHE A 106 -3.53 -5.68 11.73
N THR A 107 -4.55 -6.44 11.34
CA THR A 107 -5.09 -7.51 12.16
C THR A 107 -4.22 -8.76 12.01
N LEU A 108 -3.71 -9.25 13.14
CA LEU A 108 -3.06 -10.56 13.21
C LEU A 108 -4.16 -11.62 13.32
N VAL A 109 -4.25 -12.49 12.32
CA VAL A 109 -5.16 -13.65 12.39
C VAL A 109 -4.35 -14.83 12.88
N ASP A 110 -4.77 -15.42 14.02
CA ASP A 110 -4.10 -16.55 14.70
C ASP A 110 -4.31 -17.90 13.99
N GLU A 111 -4.93 -17.89 12.81
CA GLU A 111 -5.25 -19.11 12.04
C GLU A 111 -4.02 -19.85 11.48
N CYS A 112 -2.82 -19.31 11.66
CA CYS A 112 -1.63 -19.85 11.03
C CYS A 112 -0.54 -20.13 12.06
N GLY A 113 -0.27 -21.42 12.34
CA GLY A 113 0.72 -21.86 13.32
C GLY A 113 2.13 -21.23 13.15
N ASN A 114 2.99 -21.42 14.16
CA ASN A 114 4.29 -20.75 14.41
C ASN A 114 5.13 -20.23 13.22
N LYS A 115 5.12 -20.88 12.04
CA LYS A 115 5.83 -20.41 10.84
C LYS A 115 5.26 -19.10 10.28
N PHE A 116 3.95 -18.87 10.36
CA PHE A 116 3.32 -17.65 9.85
C PHE A 116 3.57 -16.44 10.76
N CYS A 117 3.64 -16.64 12.08
CA CYS A 117 4.01 -15.56 13.01
C CYS A 117 5.39 -14.98 12.69
N LYS A 118 6.38 -15.83 12.38
CA LYS A 118 7.72 -15.35 11.98
C LYS A 118 7.70 -14.57 10.67
N ARG A 119 6.91 -15.01 9.69
CA ARG A 119 6.74 -14.30 8.41
C ARG A 119 6.12 -12.91 8.65
N ASN A 120 5.06 -12.83 9.45
CA ASN A 120 4.39 -11.56 9.79
C ASN A 120 5.32 -10.58 10.49
N CYS A 121 6.13 -11.06 11.44
CA CYS A 121 7.10 -10.22 12.14
C CYS A 121 8.18 -9.66 11.21
N ASN A 122 8.70 -10.48 10.28
CA ASN A 122 9.68 -10.01 9.29
C ASN A 122 9.07 -8.94 8.37
N MET A 123 7.83 -9.13 7.95
CA MET A 123 7.13 -8.19 7.07
C MET A 123 6.86 -6.85 7.75
N LEU A 124 6.41 -6.88 9.00
CA LEU A 124 6.26 -5.67 9.81
C LEU A 124 7.60 -4.98 9.99
N LYS A 125 8.67 -5.73 10.28
CA LYS A 125 10.02 -5.18 10.42
C LYS A 125 10.48 -4.46 9.15
N GLU A 126 10.35 -5.10 7.99
CA GLU A 126 10.73 -4.49 6.70
C GLU A 126 9.89 -3.24 6.39
N LEU A 127 8.59 -3.26 6.66
CA LEU A 127 7.74 -2.08 6.48
C LEU A 127 8.16 -0.94 7.41
N LEU A 128 8.46 -1.23 8.68
CA LEU A 128 8.94 -0.24 9.64
C LEU A 128 10.31 0.31 9.27
N GLU A 129 11.21 -0.53 8.74
CA GLU A 129 12.49 -0.08 8.17
C GLU A 129 12.27 0.87 6.99
N ASN A 130 11.22 0.70 6.18
CA ASN A 130 10.88 1.65 5.12
C ASN A 130 10.18 2.92 5.62
N LEU A 131 9.75 2.98 6.88
CA LEU A 131 9.05 4.11 7.50
C LEU A 131 9.89 4.84 8.56
N HIS A 132 11.14 4.44 8.77
CA HIS A 132 12.00 4.98 9.85
C HIS A 132 12.25 6.50 9.75
N HIS A 133 12.12 7.09 8.57
CA HIS A 133 12.34 8.51 8.31
C HIS A 133 11.07 9.37 8.50
N VAL A 134 9.92 8.74 8.75
CA VAL A 134 8.63 9.42 8.87
C VAL A 134 8.50 10.08 10.24
N SER A 135 8.07 11.35 10.29
CA SER A 135 7.98 12.11 11.55
C SER A 135 6.82 11.67 12.44
N GLU A 136 5.71 11.20 11.84
CA GLU A 136 4.52 10.76 12.55
C GLU A 136 4.17 9.33 12.13
N LEU A 137 4.45 8.36 13.00
CA LEU A 137 4.16 6.95 12.76
C LEU A 137 3.16 6.42 13.80
N THR A 138 1.99 5.99 13.34
CA THR A 138 0.98 5.31 14.15
C THR A 138 0.95 3.83 13.80
N ILE A 139 1.04 2.96 14.82
CA ILE A 139 1.00 1.50 14.67
C ILE A 139 -0.11 0.94 15.57
N GLY A 140 -1.10 0.29 14.96
CA GLY A 140 -2.16 -0.41 15.69
C GLY A 140 -3.17 0.52 16.39
N THR A 141 -4.44 0.33 16.07
CA THR A 141 -5.60 0.78 16.87
C THR A 141 -6.72 -0.22 16.70
#